data_AF-Q7DK08-F1
#
_entry.id   AF-Q7DK08-F1
#
_cell.length_a   1.000
_cell.length_b   1.000
_cell.length_c   1.000
_cell.angle_alpha   90.00
_cell.angle_beta   90.00
_cell.angle_gamma   90.00
#
_symmetry.space_group_name_H-M   'P 1'
#
loop_
_entity.id
_entity.type
_entity.pdbx_description
1 polymer ?
#
loop_
_entity_poly.entity_id
_entity_poly.type
_entity_poly.pdbx_seq_one_letter_code
_entity_poly.pdbx_strand_id
1 'polypeptide(L)' 'YFETDLESDNVDTIAGFYLTGVGTIPSQEEKEHFEVESNGKHLELINDKVKDGRVTKLKILVSEVEEKEDEKD' A
#
# COMPACT_ATOMS: atom_id res chain seq x y z
N TYR A 1 -6.68 2.44 -14.13
CA TYR A 1 -7.26 2.04 -12.84
C TYR A 1 -6.42 0.90 -12.30
N PHE A 2 -6.27 0.74 -10.97
CA PHE A 2 -5.50 -0.37 -10.39
C PHE A 2 -6.32 -1.67 -10.25
N GLU A 3 -7.67 -1.57 -10.27
CA GLU A 3 -8.62 -2.70 -10.18
C GLU A 3 -8.43 -3.54 -8.89
N THR A 4 -8.19 -2.84 -7.79
CA THR A 4 -8.02 -3.38 -6.44
C THR A 4 -9.29 -3.14 -5.62
N ASP A 5 -9.42 -3.81 -4.48
CA ASP A 5 -10.54 -3.77 -3.54
C ASP A 5 -10.11 -3.36 -2.12
N LEU A 6 -9.04 -2.56 -2.01
CA LEU A 6 -8.50 -2.10 -0.72
C LEU A 6 -9.53 -1.32 0.10
N GLU A 7 -9.70 -1.73 1.36
CA GLU A 7 -10.56 -1.08 2.36
C GLU A 7 -9.95 -1.13 3.76
N SER A 8 -10.35 -0.19 4.63
CA SER A 8 -9.94 -0.17 6.04
C SER A 8 -10.95 0.60 6.89
N ASP A 9 -11.21 0.11 8.09
CA ASP A 9 -12.17 0.72 9.02
C ASP A 9 -11.77 2.15 9.40
N ASN A 10 -12.75 3.06 9.37
CA ASN A 10 -12.57 4.48 9.68
C ASN A 10 -11.53 5.21 8.81
N VAL A 11 -11.27 4.71 7.60
CA VAL A 11 -10.31 5.28 6.67
C VAL A 11 -10.94 5.51 5.30
N ASP A 12 -10.96 6.77 4.86
CA ASP A 12 -11.57 7.15 3.57
C ASP A 12 -10.56 7.36 2.43
N THR A 13 -9.25 7.42 2.72
CA THR A 13 -8.23 7.83 1.73
C THR A 13 -7.07 6.87 1.69
N ILE A 14 -6.41 6.79 0.53
CA ILE A 14 -5.22 5.93 0.36
C ILE A 14 -4.06 6.32 1.29
N ALA A 15 -3.94 7.61 1.62
CA ALA A 15 -2.93 8.07 2.59
C ALA A 15 -3.26 7.57 4.00
N GLY A 16 -4.53 7.59 4.39
CA GLY A 16 -4.97 6.99 5.65
C GLY A 16 -4.77 5.49 5.67
N PHE A 17 -5.09 4.78 4.58
CA PHE A 17 -4.93 3.33 4.47
C PHE A 17 -3.47 2.94 4.66
N TYR A 18 -2.58 3.62 3.94
CA TYR A 18 -1.14 3.46 4.08
C TYR A 18 -0.66 3.75 5.51
N LEU A 19 -1.05 4.88 6.11
CA LEU A 19 -0.62 5.27 7.45
C LEU A 19 -1.09 4.28 8.52
N THR A 20 -2.31 3.78 8.42
CA THR A 20 -2.82 2.72 9.29
C THR A 20 -2.05 1.42 9.10
N GLY A 21 -1.70 1.08 7.86
CA GLY A 21 -0.92 -0.11 7.51
C GLY A 21 0.52 -0.09 8.05
N VAL A 22 1.23 1.04 7.90
CA VAL A 22 2.59 1.19 8.44
C VAL A 22 2.60 1.39 9.96
N GLY A 23 1.54 1.95 10.54
CA GLY A 23 1.42 2.20 11.98
C GLY A 23 2.29 3.35 12.52
N THR A 24 3.01 4.06 11.65
CA THR A 24 3.88 5.19 12.00
C THR A 24 3.71 6.35 11.02
N ILE A 25 4.15 7.55 11.41
CA ILE A 25 4.22 8.70 10.50
C ILE A 25 5.63 8.73 9.89
N PRO A 26 5.78 8.48 8.57
CA PRO A 26 7.09 8.52 7.93
C PRO A 26 7.55 9.97 7.72
N SER A 27 8.82 10.16 7.37
CA SER A 27 9.39 11.48 7.05
C SER A 27 9.64 11.65 5.54
N GLN A 28 10.22 12.77 5.12
CA GLN A 28 10.58 12.94 3.72
C GLN A 28 11.84 12.12 3.37
N GLU A 29 12.75 12.02 4.34
CA GLU A 29 14.06 11.39 4.29
C GLU A 29 14.00 9.88 4.52
N GLU A 30 13.14 9.42 5.42
CA GLU A 30 12.97 8.03 5.78
C GLU A 30 11.70 7.48 5.13
N LYS A 31 11.87 6.41 4.34
CA LYS A 31 10.80 5.79 3.58
C LYS A 31 10.28 4.57 4.32
N GLU A 32 8.96 4.49 4.46
CA GLU A 32 8.25 3.33 4.98
C GLU A 32 7.55 2.63 3.83
N HIS A 33 7.66 1.31 3.82
CA HIS A 33 7.14 0.43 2.78
C HIS A 33 5.95 -0.34 3.35
N PHE A 34 4.86 -0.39 2.58
CA PHE A 34 3.68 -1.16 2.94
C PHE A 34 3.23 -2.01 1.76
N GLU A 35 3.28 -3.31 1.94
CA GLU A 35 2.94 -4.30 0.92
C GLU A 35 1.57 -4.92 1.21
N VAL A 36 0.72 -5.00 0.19
CA VAL A 36 -0.59 -5.62 0.26
C VAL A 36 -0.91 -6.35 -1.04
N GLU A 37 -1.68 -7.42 -0.95
CA GLU A 37 -2.23 -8.11 -2.11
C GLU A 37 -3.73 -7.83 -2.23
N SER A 38 -4.18 -7.62 -3.47
CA SER A 38 -5.59 -7.33 -3.76
C SER A 38 -5.90 -7.72 -5.21
N ASN A 39 -6.98 -8.49 -5.40
CA ASN A 39 -7.42 -8.96 -6.71
C ASN A 39 -6.30 -9.54 -7.61
N GLY A 40 -5.45 -10.40 -7.03
CA GLY A 40 -4.35 -11.04 -7.77
C GLY A 40 -3.15 -10.13 -8.07
N LYS A 41 -3.10 -8.92 -7.49
CA LYS A 41 -1.98 -7.99 -7.63
C LYS A 41 -1.27 -7.81 -6.31
N HIS A 42 0.05 -7.76 -6.35
CA HIS A 42 0.90 -7.33 -5.27
C HIS A 42 1.18 -5.83 -5.45
N LEU A 43 0.93 -5.06 -4.40
CA LEU A 43 1.10 -3.62 -4.35
C LEU A 43 2.10 -3.26 -3.27
N GLU A 44 3.13 -2.48 -3.63
CA GLU A 44 4.05 -1.87 -2.68
C GLU A 44 3.82 -0.35 -2.65
N LEU A 45 3.41 0.16 -1.50
CA LEU A 45 3.11 1.57 -1.24
C LEU A 45 4.26 2.21 -0.47
N ILE A 46 4.77 3.34 -0.96
CA ILE A 46 5.92 4.05 -0.38
C ILE A 46 5.62 5.54 -0.30
N ASN A 47 5.89 6.19 0.84
CA ASN A 47 5.76 7.65 0.98
C ASN A 47 6.67 8.40 0.00
N ASP A 48 6.10 9.12 -0.97
CA ASP A 48 6.87 9.93 -1.90
C ASP A 48 7.08 11.35 -1.34
N LYS A 49 6.00 11.95 -0.82
CA LYS A 49 6.02 13.31 -0.27
C LYS A 49 5.29 13.42 1.06
N VAL A 50 5.99 13.90 2.08
CA VAL A 50 5.44 14.18 3.41
C VAL A 50 5.49 15.68 3.69
N LYS A 51 4.42 16.24 4.27
CA LYS A 51 4.33 17.63 4.70
C LYS A 51 3.57 17.70 6.02
N ASP A 52 4.16 18.32 7.04
CA ASP A 52 3.53 18.52 8.36
C ASP A 52 2.94 17.22 8.96
N GLY A 53 3.70 16.12 8.87
CA GLY A 53 3.27 14.79 9.32
C GLY A 53 2.20 14.11 8.45
N ARG A 54 1.83 14.72 7.32
CA ARG A 54 0.85 14.17 6.38
C ARG A 54 1.52 13.67 5.11
N VAL A 55 1.24 12.42 4.75
CA VAL A 55 1.59 11.87 3.44
C VAL A 55 0.68 12.50 2.39
N THR A 56 1.29 13.24 1.46
CA THR A 56 0.58 13.96 0.39
C THR A 56 0.75 13.30 -0.98
N LYS A 57 1.75 12.43 -1.12
CA LYS A 57 1.95 11.58 -2.30
C LYS A 57 2.49 10.22 -1.89
N LEU A 58 2.01 9.19 -2.57
CA LEU A 58 2.51 7.82 -2.48
C LEU A 58 3.05 7.41 -3.85
N LYS A 59 4.15 6.68 -3.85
CA LYS A 59 4.60 5.87 -4.97
C LYS A 59 4.00 4.48 -4.80
N ILE A 60 3.47 3.91 -5.88
CA ILE A 60 2.86 2.58 -5.90
C ILE A 60 3.62 1.76 -6.94
N LEU A 61 4.17 0.62 -6.52
CA LEU A 61 4.68 -0.40 -7.42
C LEU A 61 3.64 -1.52 -7.50
N VAL A 62 3.39 -2.03 -8.70
CA VAL A 62 2.34 -3.01 -8.97
C VAL A 62 2.95 -4.17 -9.75
N SER A 63 2.70 -5.38 -9.28
CA SER A 63 3.03 -6.62 -9.99
C SER A 63 1.85 -7.59 -9.90
N GLU A 64 1.73 -8.47 -10.89
CA GLU A 64 0.79 -9.58 -10.81
C GLU A 64 1.32 -10.62 -9.80
N VAL A 65 0.44 -11.22 -9.03
CA VAL A 65 0.76 -12.39 -8.20
C VAL A 65 0.66 -13.60 -9.11
N GLU A 66 1.76 -14.35 -9.29
CA GLU A 66 1.69 -15.64 -9.97
C GLU A 66 0.84 -16.59 -9.10
N GLU A 67 -0.28 -17.07 -9.65
CA GLU A 67 -1.04 -18.16 -9.05
C GLU A 67 -0.09 -19.36 -8.93
N LYS A 68 0.36 -19.65 -7.70
CA LYS A 68 0.94 -20.95 -7.42
C LYS A 68 -0.21 -21.93 -7.55
N GLU A 69 -0.22 -22.70 -8.64
CA GLU A 69 -1.04 -23.91 -8.72
C GLU A 69 -0.71 -24.73 -7.47
N ASP A 70 -1.62 -24.75 -6.50
CA ASP A 70 -1.56 -25.70 -5.40
C ASP A 70 -1.53 -27.10 -6.04
N GLU A 71 -0.38 -27.77 -6.04
CA GLU A 71 -0.28 -29.20 -6.30
C GLU A 71 -1.19 -29.89 -5.28
N LYS A 72 -2.39 -30.26 -5.74
CA LYS A 72 -3.31 -31.12 -4.99
C LYS A 72 -2.72 -32.53 -4.99
N ASP A 73 -1.99 -32.87 -3.93
CA ASP A 73 -1.73 -34.26 -3.53
C ASP A 73 -3.00 -34.98 -3.04
#